data_AF-A0A645JEM5-F1
#
_entry.id   AF-A0A645JEM5-F1
#
_cell.length_a   1.000
_cell.length_b   1.000
_cell.length_c   1.000
_cell.angle_alpha   90.00
_cell.angle_beta   90.00
_cell.angle_gamma   90.00
#
_symmetry.space_group_name_H-M   'P 1'
#
loop_
_entity.id
_entity.type
_entity.pdbx_description
1 polymer ?
#
loop_
_entity_poly.entity_id
_entity_poly.type
_entity_poly.pdbx_seq_one_letter_code
_entity_poly.pdbx_strand_id
1 'polypeptide(L)' 'MVNGKLAVRKACTNVEISKFLGIHPVTAARIIKCLIDEKVIIRCRNGLTILDENKLKEYAQETRTMTYS' A
#
# COMPACT_ATOMS: atom_id res chain seq x y z
N MET A 1 -13.21 -1.02 17.10
CA MET A 1 -13.57 -1.94 16.01
C MET A 1 -14.78 -1.36 15.30
N VAL A 2 -14.72 -1.16 13.97
CA VAL A 2 -15.88 -0.78 13.16
C VAL A 2 -15.91 -1.74 11.96
N ASN A 3 -16.91 -2.62 11.89
CA ASN A 3 -17.26 -3.45 10.72
C ASN A 3 -16.24 -4.46 10.18
N GLY A 4 -15.42 -5.10 11.02
CA GLY A 4 -14.60 -6.27 10.60
C GLY A 4 -13.57 -5.97 9.50
N LYS A 5 -13.31 -4.69 9.21
CA LYS A 5 -12.28 -4.24 8.27
C LYS A 5 -11.30 -3.38 9.05
N LEU A 6 -10.02 -3.70 8.94
CA LEU A 6 -8.93 -2.90 9.46
C LEU A 6 -8.93 -1.53 8.75
N ALA A 7 -9.67 -0.58 9.31
CA ALA A 7 -9.60 0.80 8.89
C ALA A 7 -8.26 1.37 9.39
N VAL A 8 -7.24 1.38 8.53
CA VAL A 8 -6.02 2.13 8.78
C VAL A 8 -6.39 3.61 8.70
N ARG A 9 -6.86 4.17 9.82
CA ARG A 9 -7.28 5.56 9.96
C ARG A 9 -6.09 6.51 10.15
N LYS A 10 -4.94 6.15 9.59
CA LYS A 10 -3.79 7.03 9.44
C LYS A 10 -3.83 7.51 7.99
N ALA A 11 -3.79 8.82 7.81
CA ALA A 11 -3.44 9.36 6.51
C ALA A 11 -2.13 8.68 6.09
N CYS A 12 -2.20 7.79 5.11
CA CYS A 12 -1.05 7.11 4.54
C CYS A 12 -0.88 7.74 3.16
N THR A 13 -0.51 9.02 3.16
CA THR A 13 -0.19 9.72 1.91
C THR A 13 1.13 9.18 1.35
N ASN A 14 1.36 9.35 0.05
CA ASN A 14 2.63 8.94 -0.58
C ASN A 14 3.85 9.54 0.14
N VAL A 15 3.71 10.78 0.65
CA VAL A 15 4.77 11.49 1.37
C VAL A 15 5.04 10.87 2.75
N GLU A 16 4.00 10.47 3.47
CA GLU A 16 4.16 9.79 4.76
C GLU A 16 4.74 8.39 4.58
N ILE A 17 4.30 7.66 3.56
CA ILE A 17 4.83 6.34 3.22
C ILE A 17 6.29 6.44 2.80
N SER A 18 6.66 7.42 1.98
CA SER A 18 8.04 7.60 1.55
C SER A 18 8.96 7.94 2.73
N LYS A 19 8.51 8.81 3.64
CA LYS A 19 9.24 9.14 4.87
C LYS A 19 9.38 7.93 5.78
N PHE A 20 8.32 7.15 5.94
CA PHE A 20 8.32 5.96 6.80
C PHE A 20 9.26 4.87 6.28
N LEU A 21 9.25 4.62 4.97
CA LEU A 21 10.08 3.59 4.34
C LEU A 21 11.52 4.08 4.04
N GLY A 22 11.81 5.37 4.19
CA GLY A 22 13.11 5.93 3.85
C GLY A 22 13.42 5.91 2.34
N ILE A 23 12.39 5.91 1.48
CA ILE A 23 12.53 5.86 0.02
C ILE A 23 12.09 7.17 -0.64
N HIS A 24 12.51 7.38 -1.88
CA HIS A 24 12.11 8.56 -2.64
C HIS A 24 10.57 8.57 -2.87
N PRO A 25 9.88 9.73 -2.76
CA PRO A 25 8.43 9.82 -2.96
C PRO A 25 7.93 9.26 -4.29
N VAL A 26 8.73 9.39 -5.35
CA VAL A 26 8.42 8.81 -6.67
C VAL A 26 8.43 7.29 -6.64
N THR A 27 9.40 6.67 -5.95
CA THR A 27 9.46 5.22 -5.77
C THR A 27 8.27 4.72 -4.96
N ALA A 28 7.93 5.39 -3.85
CA ALA A 28 6.72 5.07 -3.08
C ALA A 28 5.46 5.18 -3.94
N ALA A 29 5.35 6.22 -4.78
CA ALA A 29 4.21 6.38 -5.68
C ALA A 29 4.09 5.25 -6.72
N ARG A 30 5.21 4.79 -7.29
CA ARG A 30 5.25 3.66 -8.23
C ARG A 30 4.81 2.36 -7.54
N ILE A 31 5.32 2.10 -6.33
CA ILE A 31 4.93 0.94 -5.53
C ILE A 31 3.43 0.95 -5.23
N ILE A 32 2.93 2.07 -4.71
CA ILE A 32 1.51 2.23 -4.38
C ILE A 32 0.65 2.06 -5.63
N LYS A 33 1.08 2.57 -6.78
CA LYS A 33 0.37 2.40 -8.06
C LYS A 33 0.26 0.93 -8.43
N CYS A 34 1.36 0.17 -8.41
CA CYS A 34 1.32 -1.27 -8.71
C CYS A 34 0.38 -2.03 -7.75
N LEU A 35 0.43 -1.72 -6.45
CA LEU A 35 -0.48 -2.34 -5.48
C LEU A 35 -1.96 -2.01 -5.75
N ILE A 36 -2.25 -0.82 -6.28
CA ILE A 36 -3.61 -0.44 -6.70
C ILE A 36 -4.03 -1.19 -7.97
N ASP A 37 -3.15 -1.23 -8.97
CA ASP A 37 -3.40 -1.89 -10.26
C ASP A 37 -3.64 -3.40 -10.06
N GLU A 38 -2.92 -4.03 -9.13
CA GLU A 38 -3.10 -5.44 -8.74
C GLU A 38 -4.28 -5.68 -7.77
N LYS A 39 -5.05 -4.63 -7.46
CA LYS A 39 -6.19 -4.65 -6.53
C LYS A 39 -5.83 -5.17 -5.13
N VAL A 40 -4.58 -4.96 -4.71
CA VAL A 40 -4.10 -5.29 -3.35
C VAL A 40 -4.52 -4.21 -2.36
N ILE A 41 -4.51 -2.95 -2.81
CA ILE A 41 -4.97 -1.80 -2.02
C ILE A 41 -5.86 -0.88 -2.87
N ILE A 42 -6.62 0.00 -2.23
CA ILE A 42 -7.31 1.11 -2.90
C ILE A 42 -7.05 2.42 -2.18
N ARG A 43 -7.08 3.53 -2.94
CA ARG A 43 -7.11 4.86 -2.35
C ARG A 43 -8.49 5.19 -1.82
N CYS A 44 -8.54 5.73 -0.62
CA CYS A 44 -9.71 6.34 -0.04
C CYS A 44 -9.41 7.81 0.27
N ARG A 45 -10.46 8.62 0.46
CA ARG A 45 -10.35 10.07 0.72
C ARG A 45 -9.38 10.41 1.87
N ASN A 46 -9.21 9.48 2.82
CA ASN A 46 -8.39 9.66 4.02
C ASN A 46 -7.22 8.65 4.15
N GLY A 47 -6.81 7.96 3.08
CA GLY A 47 -5.68 7.02 3.16
C GLY A 47 -5.74 5.86 2.17
N LEU A 48 -5.26 4.70 2.60
CA LEU A 48 -5.25 3.46 1.82
C LEU A 48 -6.05 2.39 2.56
N THR A 49 -6.83 1.61 1.81
CA THR A 49 -7.50 0.41 2.33
C THR A 49 -6.87 -0.82 1.69
N ILE A 50 -6.51 -1.81 2.50
CA ILE A 50 -6.02 -3.11 2.03
C ILE A 50 -7.24 -3.92 1.59
N LEU A 51 -7.22 -4.38 0.33
CA LEU A 51 -8.24 -5.27 -0.23
C LEU A 51 -7.83 -6.74 -0.10
N ASP A 52 -6.54 -7.03 -0.29
CA ASP A 52 -5.99 -8.39 -0.28
C ASP A 52 -4.75 -8.44 0.61
N GLU A 53 -4.95 -8.82 1.87
CA GLU A 53 -3.87 -8.90 2.86
C GLU A 53 -2.87 -10.01 2.53
N ASN A 54 -3.32 -11.11 1.92
CA ASN A 54 -2.46 -12.25 1.60
C ASN A 54 -1.44 -11.86 0.53
N LYS A 55 -1.90 -11.24 -0.56
CA LYS A 55 -0.98 -10.71 -1.58
C LYS A 55 -0.02 -9.67 -1.03
N LEU A 56 -0.48 -8.80 -0.13
CA LEU A 56 0.39 -7.82 0.49
C LEU A 56 1.49 -8.48 1.32
N LYS A 57 1.16 -9.56 2.05
CA LYS A 57 2.14 -10.36 2.79
C LYS A 57 3.13 -11.06 1.87
N GLU A 58 2.69 -11.56 0.71
CA GLU A 58 3.58 -12.17 -0.29
C GLU A 58 4.68 -11.19 -0.74
N TYR A 59 4.33 -9.92 -1.01
CA TYR A 59 5.31 -8.88 -1.33
C TYR A 59 6.24 -8.58 -0.14
N ALA A 60 5.70 -8.52 1.08
CA ALA A 60 6.48 -8.21 2.28
C ALA A 60 7.45 -9.35 2.66
N GLN A 61 7.15 -10.58 2.27
CA GLN A 61 7.98 -11.78 2.52
C GLN A 61 8.92 -12.11 1.36
N GLU A 62 8.98 -11.27 0.32
CA GLU A 62 9.76 -11.51 -0.90
C GLU A 62 9.36 -12.81 -1.65
N THR A 63 8.20 -13.39 -1.33
CA THR A 63 7.68 -14.56 -2.04
C THR A 63 7.01 -14.20 -3.36
N ARG A 64 6.87 -12.89 -3.63
CA ARG A 64 6.35 -12.33 -4.87
C ARG A 64 7.14 -11.09 -5.26
N THR A 65 7.67 -11.10 -6.49
CA THR A 65 8.40 -9.96 -7.06
C THR A 65 7.42 -9.00 -7.74
N MET A 66 7.55 -7.71 -7.44
CA MET A 66 6.80 -6.66 -8.11
C MET A 66 7.66 -5.99 -9.18
N THR A 67 7.27 -6.11 -10.44
CA THR A 67 7.92 -5.38 -11.54
C THR A 67 7.19 -4.07 -11.74
N TYR A 68 7.87 -2.95 -11.48
CA TYR A 68 7.32 -1.62 -11.71
C TYR A 68 8.14 -0.91 -12.80
N SER A 69 7.48 -0.59 -13.92
CA SER A 69 8.06 0.16 -15.05
C SER A 69 8.01 1.66 -14.87
#